data_AF-A0A1X0KI06-F1
#
_entry.id   AF-A0A1X0KI06-F1
#
_cell.length_a   1.000
_cell.length_b   1.000
_cell.length_c   1.000
_cell.angle_alpha   90.00
_cell.angle_beta   90.00
_cell.angle_gamma   90.00
#
_symmetry.space_group_name_H-M   'P 1'
#
loop_
_entity.id
_entity.type
_entity.pdbx_description
1 polymer ?
#
loop_
_entity_poly.entity_id
_entity_poly.type
_entity_poly.pdbx_seq_one_letter_code
_entity_poly.pdbx_strand_id
1 'polypeptide(L)'
;MRGLLTRVFDPDRGWRLHPQVAVRPEPFGALLYHFGTRKLSFLKNRTILTVVRSLAEHPDVHSACRAAGVDDAGEAPYLHALGVLADSKMLVPQEVS
;
A
#
# COMPACT_ATOMS: atom_id res chain seq x y z
N MET A 1 21.21 -7.22 -20.75
CA MET A 1 20.25 -6.11 -20.58
C MET A 1 18.94 -6.69 -20.07
N ARG A 2 18.64 -6.56 -18.78
CA ARG A 2 17.42 -7.09 -18.15
C ARG A 2 16.71 -5.90 -17.51
N GLY A 3 16.01 -5.14 -18.34
CA GLY A 3 15.10 -4.09 -17.87
C GLY A 3 13.93 -4.78 -17.17
N LEU A 4 13.99 -4.84 -15.84
CA LEU A 4 12.88 -5.31 -15.03
C LEU A 4 11.71 -4.33 -15.26
N LEU A 5 10.61 -4.87 -15.78
CA LEU A 5 9.32 -4.20 -15.90
C LEU A 5 8.91 -3.70 -14.50
N THR A 6 9.08 -2.40 -14.23
CA THR A 6 8.41 -1.73 -13.11
C THR A 6 6.92 -1.88 -13.35
N ARG A 7 6.26 -2.74 -12.55
CA ARG A 7 4.80 -2.81 -12.53
C ARG A 7 4.31 -1.46 -12.03
N VAL A 8 3.80 -0.64 -12.94
CA VAL A 8 3.17 0.64 -12.64
C VAL A 8 2.09 0.41 -11.58
N PHE A 9 2.15 1.17 -10.49
CA PHE A 9 1.07 1.23 -9.52
C PHE A 9 -0.18 1.80 -10.21
N ASP A 10 -1.26 1.01 -10.25
CA ASP A 10 -2.53 1.35 -10.89
C ASP A 10 -3.60 1.44 -9.78
N PRO A 11 -4.09 2.65 -9.43
CA PRO A 11 -5.02 2.84 -8.33
C PRO A 11 -6.44 2.36 -8.65
N ASP A 12 -6.76 2.15 -9.93
CA ASP A 12 -8.06 1.61 -10.39
C ASP A 12 -8.16 0.09 -10.22
N ARG A 13 -7.20 -0.54 -9.52
CA ARG A 13 -7.16 -1.98 -9.25
C ARG A 13 -7.02 -2.27 -7.76
N GLY A 14 -7.41 -3.49 -7.39
CA GLY A 14 -7.21 -4.01 -6.04
C GLY A 14 -5.73 -4.24 -5.75
N TRP A 15 -5.31 -3.86 -4.54
CA TRP A 15 -3.97 -4.10 -4.02
C TRP A 15 -4.07 -4.79 -2.66
N ARG A 16 -2.96 -5.37 -2.21
CA ARG A 16 -2.85 -5.94 -0.87
C ARG A 16 -1.41 -5.88 -0.38
N LEU A 17 -1.23 -6.01 0.93
CA LEU A 17 0.10 -6.25 1.50
C LEU A 17 0.69 -7.54 0.91
N HIS A 18 1.98 -7.49 0.58
CA HIS A 18 2.71 -8.70 0.21
C HIS A 18 2.65 -9.68 1.39
N PRO A 19 2.42 -10.99 1.17
CA PRO A 19 2.28 -11.99 2.24
C PRO A 19 3.55 -12.21 3.10
N GLN A 20 4.65 -11.54 2.75
CA GLN A 20 5.92 -11.56 3.48
C GLN A 20 6.19 -10.24 4.20
N VAL A 21 5.20 -9.37 4.30
CA VAL A 21 5.31 -8.09 5.01
C VAL A 21 4.66 -8.24 6.38
N ALA A 22 5.45 -8.01 7.43
CA ALA A 22 4.95 -7.80 8.77
C ALA A 22 4.58 -6.33 8.96
N VAL A 23 3.43 -6.09 9.61
CA VAL A 23 2.97 -4.76 10.00
C VAL A 23 3.06 -4.63 11.51
N ARG A 24 3.85 -3.67 12.01
CA ARG A 24 3.89 -3.31 13.43
C ARG A 24 3.27 -1.92 13.62
N PRO A 25 2.05 -1.83 14.17
CA PRO A 25 1.42 -0.55 14.50
C PRO A 25 2.24 0.23 15.54
N GLU A 26 2.26 1.54 15.38
CA GLU A 26 2.93 2.50 16.28
C GLU A 26 2.02 3.74 16.44
N PRO A 27 2.20 4.57 17.50
CA PRO A 27 1.35 5.75 17.72
C PRO A 27 1.35 6.73 16.54
N PHE A 28 2.46 6.80 15.79
CA PHE A 28 2.61 7.64 14.61
C PHE A 28 2.12 6.97 13.31
N GLY A 29 1.75 5.70 13.30
CA GLY A 29 1.45 4.94 12.08
C GLY A 29 1.92 3.50 12.18
N ALA A 30 2.92 3.10 11.40
CA ALA A 30 3.44 1.73 11.45
C ALA A 30 4.85 1.57 10.87
N LEU A 31 5.49 0.47 11.27
CA LEU A 31 6.67 -0.10 10.62
C LEU A 31 6.25 -1.28 9.75
N LEU A 32 6.67 -1.29 8.49
CA LEU A 32 6.47 -2.39 7.55
C LEU A 32 7.82 -3.07 7.28
N TYR A 33 7.91 -4.36 7.53
CA TYR A 33 9.13 -5.14 7.27
C TYR A 33 8.86 -6.27 6.30
N HIS A 34 9.57 -6.29 5.17
CA HIS A 34 9.46 -7.37 4.19
C HIS A 34 10.54 -8.44 4.44
N PHE A 35 10.14 -9.67 4.79
CA PHE A 35 11.08 -10.75 5.12
C PHE A 35 11.98 -11.18 3.94
N GLY A 36 11.44 -11.27 2.72
CA GLY A 36 12.22 -11.59 1.53
C GLY A 36 13.30 -10.56 1.14
N THR A 37 12.95 -9.27 1.04
CA THR A 37 13.90 -8.22 0.62
C THR A 37 14.65 -7.56 1.78
N ARG A 38 14.27 -7.84 3.03
CA ARG A 38 14.78 -7.18 4.25
C ARG A 38 14.63 -5.66 4.26
N LYS A 39 13.66 -5.14 3.50
CA LYS A 39 13.37 -3.70 3.47
C LYS A 39 12.49 -3.31 4.64
N LEU A 40 12.70 -2.09 5.15
CA LEU A 40 11.88 -1.45 6.18
C LEU A 40 11.26 -0.18 5.59
N SER A 41 9.96 -0.01 5.76
CA SER A 41 9.22 1.20 5.37
C SER A 41 8.42 1.73 6.54
N PHE A 42 8.23 3.05 6.57
CA PHE A 42 7.57 3.76 7.65
C PHE A 42 6.28 4.40 7.12
N LEU A 43 5.16 4.10 7.79
CA LEU A 43 3.90 4.77 7.60
C LEU A 43 3.82 5.92 8.61
N LYS A 44 3.70 7.15 8.11
CA LYS A 44 3.86 8.39 8.91
C LYS A 44 2.60 8.87 9.63
N ASN A 45 1.45 8.25 9.38
CA ASN A 45 0.21 8.52 10.11
C ASN A 45 -0.63 7.24 10.20
N ARG A 46 -1.65 7.27 11.06
CA ARG A 46 -2.58 6.15 11.25
C ARG A 46 -3.54 5.96 10.08
N THR A 47 -3.85 7.00 9.31
CA THR A 47 -4.75 6.92 8.15
C THR A 47 -4.17 6.06 7.04
N ILE A 48 -2.90 6.26 6.65
CA ILE A 48 -2.26 5.40 5.64
C ILE A 48 -2.12 3.95 6.14
N LEU A 49 -1.96 3.73 7.45
CA LEU A 49 -2.01 2.37 8.03
C LEU A 49 -3.39 1.74 7.85
N THR A 50 -4.47 2.50 8.12
CA THR A 50 -5.84 2.05 7.90
C THR A 50 -6.05 1.67 6.43
N VAL A 51 -5.69 2.56 5.50
CA VAL A 51 -5.78 2.28 4.04
C VAL A 51 -5.04 1.00 3.69
N VAL A 52 -3.76 0.89 4.05
CA VAL A 52 -2.93 -0.29 3.71
C VAL A 52 -3.51 -1.61 4.26
N ARG A 53 -4.15 -1.58 5.43
CA ARG A 53 -4.78 -2.76 6.02
C ARG A 53 -6.09 -3.15 5.34
N SER A 54 -6.89 -2.17 4.90
CA SER A 54 -8.18 -2.44 4.25
C SER A 54 -8.08 -2.66 2.75
N LEU A 55 -6.94 -2.39 2.10
CA LEU A 55 -6.79 -2.52 0.63
C LEU A 55 -7.37 -3.81 0.06
N ALA A 56 -7.17 -4.95 0.72
CA ALA A 56 -7.64 -6.26 0.23
C ALA A 56 -9.16 -6.46 0.31
N GLU A 57 -9.84 -5.60 1.06
CA GLU A 57 -11.29 -5.60 1.28
C GLU A 57 -12.02 -4.74 0.24
N HIS A 58 -11.28 -4.07 -0.65
CA HIS A 58 -11.82 -3.12 -1.62
C HIS A 58 -11.43 -3.49 -3.06
N PRO A 59 -12.27 -3.14 -4.05
CA PRO A 59 -12.01 -3.43 -5.46
C PRO A 59 -10.88 -2.59 -6.07
N ASP A 60 -10.63 -1.41 -5.51
CA ASP A 60 -9.65 -0.43 -5.97
C ASP A 60 -9.12 0.42 -4.82
N VAL A 61 -8.01 1.12 -5.06
CA VAL A 61 -7.36 1.97 -4.05
C VAL A 61 -8.27 3.12 -3.63
N HIS A 62 -9.00 3.69 -4.58
CA HIS A 62 -9.87 4.83 -4.32
C HIS A 62 -10.97 4.52 -3.30
N SER A 63 -11.56 3.34 -3.41
CA SER A 63 -12.56 2.82 -2.50
C SER A 63 -11.98 2.57 -1.11
N ALA A 64 -10.73 2.10 -1.01
CA ALA A 64 -10.05 1.95 0.27
C ALA A 64 -9.71 3.29 0.93
N CYS A 65 -9.27 4.28 0.15
CA CYS A 65 -9.04 5.65 0.62
C CYS A 65 -10.32 6.27 1.18
N ARG A 66 -11.43 6.22 0.43
CA ARG A 66 -12.73 6.71 0.91
C ARG A 66 -13.21 5.99 2.16
N ALA A 67 -13.08 4.66 2.24
CA ALA A 67 -13.45 3.88 3.43
C ALA A 67 -12.61 4.26 4.67
N ALA A 68 -11.37 4.69 4.47
CA ALA A 68 -10.50 5.21 5.52
C ALA A 68 -10.73 6.69 5.87
N GLY A 69 -11.74 7.34 5.27
CA GLY A 69 -12.07 8.75 5.50
C GLY A 69 -11.18 9.74 4.75
N VAL A 70 -10.49 9.31 3.70
CA VAL A 70 -9.75 10.18 2.78
C VAL A 70 -10.70 10.60 1.65
N ASP A 71 -10.96 11.89 1.52
CA ASP A 71 -11.73 12.43 0.40
C ASP A 71 -10.88 12.53 -0.87
N ASP A 72 -11.55 12.69 -2.02
CA ASP A 72 -10.88 12.74 -3.33
C ASP A 72 -9.88 13.92 -3.40
N ALA A 73 -10.16 15.03 -2.71
CA ALA A 73 -9.27 16.20 -2.67
C ALA A 73 -7.98 15.95 -1.88
N GLY A 74 -8.04 15.12 -0.84
CA GLY A 74 -6.93 14.74 0.03
C GLY A 74 -6.21 13.46 -0.38
N GLU A 75 -6.60 12.83 -1.48
CA GLU A 75 -6.17 11.48 -1.85
C GLU A 75 -4.74 11.40 -2.41
N ALA A 76 -4.30 12.42 -3.15
CA ALA A 76 -3.05 12.38 -3.91
C ALA A 76 -1.79 11.98 -3.08
N PRO A 77 -1.59 12.46 -1.83
CA PRO A 77 -0.48 12.01 -0.99
C PRO A 77 -0.53 10.51 -0.65
N TYR A 78 -1.72 9.93 -0.53
CA TYR A 78 -1.91 8.50 -0.26
C TYR A 78 -1.59 7.67 -1.50
N LEU A 79 -2.05 8.08 -2.69
CA LEU A 79 -1.70 7.42 -3.95
C LEU A 79 -0.18 7.40 -4.16
N HIS A 80 0.50 8.51 -3.91
CA HIS A 80 1.95 8.59 -3.97
C HIS A 80 2.62 7.61 -2.98
N ALA A 81 2.17 7.61 -1.72
CA ALA A 81 2.72 6.71 -0.70
C ALA A 81 2.52 5.24 -1.06
N LEU A 82 1.34 4.87 -1.56
CA LEU A 82 1.03 3.51 -2.00
C LEU A 82 1.86 3.09 -3.22
N GLY A 83 2.09 4.00 -4.16
CA GLY A 83 3.02 3.79 -5.28
C GLY A 83 4.44 3.45 -4.80
N VAL A 84 4.97 4.20 -3.84
CA VAL A 84 6.29 3.90 -3.23
C VAL A 84 6.31 2.54 -2.52
N LEU A 85 5.20 2.17 -1.86
CA LEU A 85 5.07 0.85 -1.23
C LEU A 85 5.02 -0.27 -2.28
N ALA A 86 4.35 -0.07 -3.40
CA ALA A 86 4.34 -1.02 -4.52
C ALA A 86 5.75 -1.18 -5.12
N ASP A 87 6.46 -0.09 -5.40
CA ASP A 87 7.84 -0.10 -5.92
C ASP A 87 8.83 -0.79 -4.98
N SER A 88 8.60 -0.67 -3.67
CA SER A 88 9.41 -1.34 -2.65
C SER A 88 9.00 -2.79 -2.37
N LYS A 89 8.00 -3.32 -3.09
CA LYS A 89 7.40 -4.66 -2.94
C LYS A 89 6.62 -4.87 -1.64
N MET A 90 6.31 -3.79 -0.92
CA MET A 90 5.47 -3.87 0.27
C MET A 90 4.02 -4.20 -0.09
N LEU A 91 3.56 -3.72 -1.25
CA LEU A 91 2.26 -4.04 -1.82
C LEU A 91 2.42 -4.89 -3.08
N VAL A 92 1.39 -5.71 -3.35
CA VAL A 92 1.22 -6.47 -4.58
C VAL A 92 -0.20 -6.29 -5.12
N PRO A 93 -0.41 -6.41 -6.44
CA PRO A 93 -1.76 -6.47 -6.98
C PRO A 93 -2.55 -7.61 -6.32
N GLN A 94 -3.83 -7.36 -6.07
CA GLN A 94 -4.77 -8.41 -5.69
C GLN A 94 -5.03 -9.27 -6.93
N GLU A 95 -4.88 -10.59 -6.78
CA GLU A 95 -5.29 -11.50 -7.85
C GLU A 95 -6.83 -11.54 -7.84
N VAL A 96 -7.43 -11.28 -9.01
CA VAL A 96 -8.87 -11.44 -9.19
C VAL A 96 -9.12 -12.94 -9.17
N SER A 97 -9.75 -13.43 -8.10
CA SER A 97 -10.24 -14.81 -8.03
C SER A 97 -11.43 -15.03 -8.96
#